data_AF-A0A4Y8Q7A6-F1
#
_entry.id   AF-A0A4Y8Q7A6-F1
#
_cell.length_a   1.000
_cell.length_b   1.000
_cell.length_c   1.000
_cell.angle_alpha   90.00
_cell.angle_beta   90.00
_cell.angle_gamma   90.00
#
_symmetry.space_group_name_H-M   'P 1'
#
loop_
_entity.id
_entity.type
_entity.pdbx_description
1 polymer ?
#
loop_
_entity_poly.entity_id
_entity_poly.type
_entity_poly.pdbx_seq_one_letter_code
_entity_poly.pdbx_strand_id
1 'polypeptide(L)'
;MKTKEMTAAQFAAQFGSEAVKPGAFSYFMCENGLGLIRNNADRSIEIVQPPHHEIGELSPEEELQLLALVCGDFATDVDMPPSETVFDFEQRERSSRRTLGTIWMSFFVIILVLMVILAYNYWL
;
A
#
# COMPACT_ATOMS: atom_id res chain seq x y z
N MET A 1 -7.36 1.03 -17.86
CA MET A 1 -8.23 2.20 -17.60
C MET A 1 -8.71 2.72 -18.94
N LYS A 2 -10.01 2.65 -19.23
CA LYS A 2 -10.54 3.11 -20.53
C LYS A 2 -10.83 4.61 -20.43
N THR A 3 -10.38 5.36 -21.42
CA THR A 3 -10.57 6.82 -21.54
C THR A 3 -11.32 7.11 -22.83
N LYS A 4 -12.34 7.96 -22.77
CA LYS A 4 -13.08 8.44 -23.94
C LYS A 4 -12.63 9.87 -24.26
N GLU A 5 -12.15 10.08 -25.47
CA GLU A 5 -11.82 11.44 -25.95
C GLU A 5 -13.09 12.25 -26.15
N MET A 6 -13.06 13.51 -25.72
CA MET A 6 -14.20 14.42 -25.77
C MET A 6 -13.76 15.78 -26.30
N THR A 7 -14.73 16.53 -26.83
CA THR A 7 -14.49 17.91 -27.28
C THR A 7 -14.40 18.86 -26.09
N ALA A 8 -13.69 19.99 -26.25
CA ALA A 8 -13.56 21.01 -25.20
C ALA A 8 -14.94 21.52 -24.70
N ALA A 9 -15.92 21.65 -25.60
CA ALA A 9 -17.28 22.07 -25.24
C ALA A 9 -18.00 21.04 -24.36
N GLN A 10 -17.83 19.74 -24.65
CA GLN A 10 -18.40 18.67 -23.83
C GLN A 10 -17.71 18.56 -22.47
N PHE A 11 -16.39 18.80 -22.43
CA PHE A 11 -15.62 18.82 -21.19
C PHE A 11 -16.04 20.00 -20.29
N ALA A 12 -16.20 21.20 -20.85
CA ALA A 12 -16.70 22.38 -20.13
C ALA A 12 -18.08 22.14 -19.51
N ALA A 13 -18.97 21.44 -20.22
CA ALA A 13 -20.32 21.15 -19.74
C ALA A 13 -20.33 20.22 -18.51
N GLN A 14 -19.32 19.36 -18.34
CA GLN A 14 -19.25 18.40 -17.23
C GLN A 14 -18.36 18.86 -16.07
N PHE A 15 -17.23 19.49 -16.36
CA PHE A 15 -16.21 19.84 -15.37
C PHE A 15 -16.15 21.35 -15.07
N GLY A 16 -17.00 22.14 -15.71
CA GLY A 16 -17.01 23.60 -15.61
C GLY A 16 -16.20 24.27 -16.71
N SER A 17 -16.63 25.46 -17.13
CA SER A 17 -15.94 26.26 -18.15
C SER A 17 -14.54 26.73 -17.72
N GLU A 18 -14.31 26.84 -16.41
CA GLU A 18 -13.01 27.21 -15.82
C GLU A 18 -11.93 26.16 -16.06
N ALA A 19 -12.31 24.89 -16.24
CA ALA A 19 -11.37 23.80 -16.47
C ALA A 19 -10.84 23.75 -17.92
N VAL A 20 -11.44 24.50 -18.86
CA VAL A 20 -11.01 24.49 -20.26
C VAL A 20 -9.94 25.56 -20.49
N LYS A 21 -8.74 25.12 -20.89
CA LYS A 21 -7.61 26.02 -21.17
C LYS A 21 -7.54 26.37 -22.66
N PRO A 22 -7.29 27.64 -23.01
CA PRO A 22 -7.09 28.04 -24.40
C PRO A 22 -5.75 27.48 -24.92
N GLY A 23 -5.78 26.68 -25.99
CA GLY A 23 -4.58 26.12 -26.61
C GLY A 23 -4.78 24.73 -27.22
N ALA A 24 -3.68 24.07 -27.59
CA ALA A 24 -3.68 22.72 -28.15
C ALA A 24 -3.75 21.65 -27.03
N PHE A 25 -4.91 21.55 -26.38
CA PHE A 25 -5.18 20.54 -25.35
C PHE A 25 -6.12 19.46 -25.87
N SER A 26 -5.89 18.22 -25.45
CA SER A 26 -6.78 17.08 -25.67
C SER A 26 -7.49 16.73 -24.37
N TYR A 27 -8.80 16.51 -24.43
CA TYR A 27 -9.65 16.30 -23.27
C TYR A 27 -10.17 14.87 -23.24
N PHE A 28 -10.11 14.21 -22.09
CA PHE A 28 -10.58 12.85 -21.92
C PHE A 28 -11.45 12.72 -20.68
N MET A 29 -12.42 11.82 -20.74
CA MET A 29 -13.21 11.39 -19.59
C MET A 29 -12.86 9.94 -19.26
N CYS A 30 -12.59 9.67 -17.99
CA CYS A 30 -12.35 8.34 -17.45
C CYS A 30 -13.68 7.70 -17.03
N GLU A 31 -13.73 6.36 -17.06
CA GLU A 31 -14.93 5.61 -16.61
C GLU A 31 -15.30 5.87 -15.14
N ASN A 32 -14.36 6.30 -14.31
CA ASN A 32 -14.59 6.69 -12.92
C ASN A 32 -15.08 8.14 -12.73
N GLY A 33 -15.46 8.83 -13.82
CA GLY A 33 -16.00 10.18 -13.76
C GLY A 33 -14.95 11.30 -13.65
N LEU A 34 -13.66 10.97 -13.67
CA LEU A 34 -12.59 11.98 -13.68
C LEU A 34 -12.34 12.53 -15.08
N GLY A 35 -12.02 13.82 -15.15
CA GLY A 35 -11.58 14.50 -16.36
C GLY A 35 -10.05 14.51 -16.45
N LEU A 36 -9.51 14.35 -17.66
CA LEU A 36 -8.09 14.50 -17.95
C LEU A 36 -7.90 15.56 -19.02
N ILE A 37 -6.96 16.47 -18.77
CA ILE A 37 -6.51 17.46 -19.74
C ILE A 37 -5.07 17.12 -20.09
N ARG A 38 -4.81 16.83 -21.36
CA ARG A 38 -3.47 16.58 -21.88
C ARG A 38 -3.01 17.78 -22.67
N ASN A 39 -1.87 18.34 -22.30
CA ASN A 39 -1.21 19.36 -23.10
C ASN A 39 -0.40 18.68 -24.23
N ASN A 40 -0.67 19.04 -25.48
CA ASN A 40 0.02 18.42 -26.61
C ASN A 40 1.44 18.97 -26.84
N ALA A 41 1.78 20.13 -26.26
CA ALA A 41 3.10 20.74 -26.42
C ALA A 41 4.16 20.08 -25.51
N ASP A 42 3.86 19.93 -24.22
CA ASP A 42 4.78 19.41 -23.20
C ASP A 42 4.45 17.97 -22.73
N ARG A 43 3.34 17.40 -23.24
CA ARG A 43 2.82 16.07 -22.85
C ARG A 43 2.45 15.94 -21.37
N SER A 44 2.23 17.05 -20.67
CA SER A 44 1.71 17.04 -19.31
C SER A 44 0.25 16.58 -19.28
N ILE A 45 -0.15 15.98 -18.16
CA ILE A 45 -1.51 15.50 -17.90
C ILE A 45 -1.97 16.11 -16.58
N GLU A 46 -3.12 16.76 -16.63
CA GLU A 46 -3.79 17.36 -15.48
C GLU A 46 -5.11 16.62 -15.23
N ILE A 47 -5.41 16.33 -13.97
CA ILE A 47 -6.61 15.58 -13.57
C ILE A 47 -7.59 16.59 -12.95
N VAL A 48 -8.81 16.60 -13.46
CA VAL A 48 -9.88 17.49 -13.01
C VAL A 48 -11.01 16.67 -12.42
N GLN A 49 -11.41 17.00 -11.20
CA GLN A 49 -12.61 16.45 -10.58
C GLN A 49 -13.83 17.30 -10.94
N PRO A 50 -15.00 16.69 -11.18
CA PRO A 50 -16.21 17.44 -11.45
C PRO A 50 -16.60 18.28 -10.20
N PRO A 51 -17.15 19.49 -10.38
CA PRO A 51 -17.42 20.44 -9.30
C PRO A 51 -18.51 20.00 -8.29
N HIS A 52 -19.08 18.81 -8.44
CA HIS A 52 -20.08 18.23 -7.55
C HIS A 52 -19.71 16.82 -7.08
N HIS A 53 -18.62 16.73 -6.32
CA HIS A 53 -18.67 15.90 -5.13
C HIS A 53 -18.71 16.85 -3.94
N GLU A 54 -19.90 17.34 -3.63
CA GLU A 54 -20.18 17.61 -2.23
C GLU A 54 -19.92 16.28 -1.53
N ILE A 55 -18.86 16.22 -0.73
CA ILE A 55 -18.77 15.22 0.31
C ILE A 55 -19.89 15.61 1.26
N GLY A 56 -21.13 15.21 0.93
CA GLY A 56 -22.24 15.30 1.84
C GLY A 56 -21.82 14.52 3.07
N GLU A 57 -21.97 15.12 4.24
CA GLU A 57 -21.90 14.36 5.48
C GLU A 57 -22.84 13.17 5.32
N LEU A 58 -22.27 11.96 5.34
CA LEU A 58 -23.06 10.76 5.22
C LEU A 58 -24.06 10.73 6.37
N SER A 59 -25.29 10.32 6.09
CA SER A 59 -26.20 10.03 7.17
C SER A 59 -25.63 8.89 8.03
N PRO A 60 -25.93 8.85 9.34
CA PRO A 60 -25.43 7.79 10.23
C PRO A 60 -25.77 6.38 9.75
N GLU A 61 -26.87 6.24 9.02
CA GLU A 61 -27.32 4.98 8.43
C GLU A 61 -26.44 4.54 7.24
N GLU A 62 -26.03 5.49 6.39
CA GLU A 62 -25.14 5.24 5.26
C GLU A 62 -23.71 4.94 5.74
N GLU A 63 -23.25 5.61 6.79
CA GLU A 63 -21.95 5.34 7.43
C GLU A 63 -21.92 3.91 7.98
N LEU A 64 -22.99 3.46 8.64
CA LEU A 64 -23.14 2.09 9.14
C LEU A 64 -23.15 1.06 8.01
N GLN A 65 -23.81 1.35 6.89
CA GLN A 65 -23.81 0.46 5.72
C GLN A 65 -22.43 0.38 5.07
N LEU A 66 -21.70 1.50 4.97
CA LEU A 66 -20.32 1.52 4.47
C LEU A 66 -19.37 0.76 5.39
N LEU A 67 -19.51 0.92 6.70
CA LEU A 67 -18.75 0.17 7.69
C LEU A 67 -19.04 -1.33 7.59
N ALA A 68 -20.30 -1.73 7.41
CA ALA A 68 -20.67 -3.13 7.18
C ALA A 68 -20.11 -3.68 5.86
N LEU A 69 -20.03 -2.86 4.80
CA LEU A 69 -19.43 -3.27 3.53
C LEU A 69 -17.92 -3.52 3.65
N VAL A 70 -17.21 -2.70 4.45
CA VAL A 70 -15.76 -2.80 4.65
C VAL A 70 -15.40 -3.91 5.66
N CYS A 71 -16.15 -4.01 6.75
CA CYS A 71 -15.88 -4.94 7.84
C CYS A 71 -16.53 -6.32 7.63
N GLY A 72 -17.41 -6.47 6.63
CA GLY A 72 -18.23 -7.66 6.41
C GLY A 72 -19.46 -7.69 7.32
N ASP A 73 -20.29 -8.73 7.16
CA ASP A 73 -21.45 -8.94 8.03
C ASP A 73 -21.02 -8.93 9.50
N PHE A 74 -21.83 -8.28 10.33
CA PHE A 74 -21.58 -8.16 11.78
C PHE A 74 -21.49 -9.57 12.38
N ALA A 75 -20.26 -10.07 12.59
CA ALA A 75 -20.03 -11.38 13.18
C ALA A 75 -20.42 -11.30 14.66
N THR A 76 -21.52 -11.97 15.03
CA THR A 76 -21.93 -12.09 16.44
C THR A 76 -20.96 -12.93 17.26
N ASP A 77 -20.19 -13.80 16.60
CA ASP A 77 -19.10 -14.55 17.20
C ASP A 77 -17.78 -13.81 16.94
N VAL A 78 -17.27 -13.16 18.00
CA VAL A 78 -15.89 -12.71 18.03
C VAL A 78 -15.02 -13.95 18.21
N ASP A 79 -14.37 -14.40 17.14
CA ASP A 79 -13.34 -15.44 17.22
C ASP A 79 -12.15 -14.86 17.99
N MET A 80 -12.21 -15.01 19.31
CA MET A 80 -11.18 -14.51 20.21
C MET A 80 -9.93 -15.36 19.94
N PRO A 81 -8.83 -14.78 19.43
CA PRO A 81 -7.61 -15.55 19.26
C PRO A 81 -7.25 -16.15 20.62
N PRO A 82 -6.83 -17.43 20.67
CA PRO A 82 -6.47 -18.07 21.92
C PRO A 82 -5.47 -17.16 22.64
N SER A 83 -5.85 -16.67 23.82
CA SER A 83 -5.04 -15.71 24.56
C SER A 83 -3.66 -16.30 24.73
N GLU A 84 -2.64 -15.66 24.16
CA GLU A 84 -1.25 -16.07 24.36
C GLU A 84 -0.99 -16.19 25.86
N THR A 85 -0.67 -17.39 26.32
CA THR A 85 -0.40 -17.62 27.73
C THR A 85 1.03 -17.18 28.04
N VAL A 86 1.31 -16.86 29.31
CA VAL A 86 2.68 -16.57 29.78
C VAL A 86 3.65 -17.70 29.39
N PHE A 87 3.14 -18.94 29.33
CA PHE A 87 3.88 -20.12 28.89
C PHE A 87 4.34 -20.03 27.43
N ASP A 88 3.50 -19.52 26.53
CA ASP A 88 3.85 -19.34 25.12
C ASP A 88 4.97 -18.32 24.93
N PHE A 89 4.98 -17.26 25.76
CA PHE A 89 6.05 -16.27 25.79
C PHE A 89 7.38 -16.89 26.27
N GLU A 90 7.36 -17.64 27.38
CA GLU A 90 8.55 -18.33 27.89
C GLU A 90 9.12 -19.35 26.88
N GLN A 91 8.25 -20.06 26.15
CA GLN A 91 8.67 -21.00 25.14
C GLN A 91 9.35 -20.31 23.95
N ARG A 92 8.80 -19.19 23.47
CA ARG A 92 9.43 -18.38 22.41
C ARG A 92 10.79 -17.84 22.86
N GLU A 93 10.89 -17.33 24.08
CA GLU A 93 12.15 -16.81 24.61
C GLU A 93 13.23 -17.91 24.71
N ARG A 94 12.87 -19.10 25.21
CA ARG A 94 13.80 -20.25 25.27
C ARG A 94 14.22 -20.73 23.88
N SER A 95 13.31 -20.73 22.91
CA SER A 95 13.62 -21.11 21.53
C SER A 95 14.62 -20.14 20.90
N SER A 96 14.41 -18.83 21.07
CA SER A 96 15.28 -17.77 20.53
C SER A 96 16.69 -17.80 21.14
N ARG A 97 16.79 -18.03 22.45
CA ARG A 97 18.09 -18.15 23.15
C ARG A 97 18.93 -19.34 22.67
N ARG A 98 18.30 -20.47 22.33
CA ARG A 98 19.02 -21.66 21.82
C ARG A 98 19.66 -21.40 20.46
N THR A 99 18.96 -20.71 19.57
CA THR A 99 19.47 -20.40 18.23
C THR A 99 20.68 -19.47 18.27
N LEU A 100 20.70 -18.51 19.19
CA LEU A 100 21.85 -17.59 19.34
C LEU A 100 23.09 -18.34 19.86
N GLY A 101 22.91 -19.23 20.85
CA GLY A 101 24.00 -20.00 21.42
C GLY A 101 24.66 -20.95 20.42
N THR A 102 23.88 -21.61 19.56
CA THR A 102 24.42 -22.48 18.51
C THR A 102 25.19 -21.70 17.45
N ILE A 103 24.72 -20.51 17.06
CA ILE A 103 25.41 -19.62 16.11
C ILE A 103 26.74 -19.14 16.69
N TRP A 104 26.79 -18.75 17.95
CA TRP A 104 28.02 -18.33 18.61
C TRP A 104 29.06 -19.46 18.71
N MET A 105 28.61 -20.67 19.08
CA MET A 105 29.48 -21.83 19.16
C MET A 105 30.06 -22.21 17.79
N SER A 106 29.24 -22.19 16.73
CA SER A 106 29.71 -22.51 15.38
C SER A 106 30.72 -21.47 14.88
N PHE A 107 30.49 -20.18 15.16
CA PHE A 107 31.42 -19.10 14.83
C PHE A 107 32.81 -19.31 15.46
N PHE A 108 32.87 -19.60 16.76
CA PHE A 108 34.15 -19.83 17.45
C PHE A 108 34.86 -21.09 16.96
N VAL A 109 34.13 -22.17 16.67
CA VAL A 109 34.70 -23.42 16.13
C VAL A 109 35.34 -23.16 14.76
N ILE A 110 34.67 -22.40 13.89
CA ILE A 110 35.21 -22.04 12.56
C ILE A 110 36.51 -21.23 12.70
N ILE A 111 36.54 -20.23 13.59
CA ILE A 111 37.74 -19.42 13.84
C ILE A 111 38.89 -20.30 14.33
N LEU A 112 38.63 -21.22 15.26
CA LEU A 112 39.64 -22.12 15.81
C LEU A 112 40.22 -23.04 14.72
N VAL A 113 39.37 -23.58 13.84
CA VAL A 113 39.81 -24.39 12.70
C VAL A 113 40.69 -23.58 11.75
N LEU A 114 40.30 -22.34 11.42
CA LEU A 114 41.11 -21.46 10.57
C LEU A 114 42.46 -21.11 11.21
N MET A 115 42.51 -20.87 12.52
CA MET A 115 43.74 -20.62 13.25
C MET A 115 44.69 -21.83 13.21
N VAL A 116 44.16 -23.06 13.35
CA VAL A 116 44.95 -24.29 13.24
C VAL A 116 45.51 -24.46 11.83
N ILE A 117 44.70 -24.20 10.80
CA ILE A 117 45.13 -24.27 9.39
C ILE A 117 46.24 -23.23 9.12
N LEU A 118 46.09 -22.00 9.60
CA LEU A 118 47.10 -20.95 9.45
C LEU A 118 48.40 -21.31 10.16
N ALA A 119 48.31 -21.80 11.40
CA ALA A 119 49.48 -22.23 12.17
C ALA A 119 50.21 -23.39 11.47
N TYR A 120 49.48 -24.36 10.91
CA TYR A 120 50.05 -25.46 10.15
C TYR A 120 50.76 -24.98 8.88
N ASN A 121 50.15 -24.09 8.10
CA ASN A 121 50.76 -23.54 6.88
C ASN A 121 51.93 -22.59 7.15
N TYR A 122 51.97 -21.95 8.32
CA TYR A 122 53.10 -21.10 8.71
C TYR A 122 54.30 -21.92 9.22
N TRP A 123 54.02 -23.09 9.80
CA TRP A 123 55.06 -23.98 10.32
C TRP A 123 55.69 -24.87 9.25
N LEU A 124 54.99 -25.10 8.13
CA LEU A 124 55.47 -25.82 6.96
C LEU A 124 56.19 -24.89 5.97
#